data_AF-A0A510PPB2-F1
#
_entry.id   AF-A0A510PPB2-F1
#
_cell.length_a   1.000
_cell.length_b   1.000
_cell.length_c   1.000
_cell.angle_alpha   90.00
_cell.angle_beta   90.00
_cell.angle_gamma   90.00
#
_symmetry.space_group_name_H-M   'P 1'
#
loop_
_entity.id
_entity.type
_entity.pdbx_description
1 polymer ?
#
loop_
_entity_poly.entity_id
_entity_poly.type
_entity_poly.pdbx_seq_one_letter_code
_entity_poly.pdbx_strand_id
1 'polypeptide(L)'
;MVISMKIVFNSSPLIFLSQLGFLEKFLDSNDNFYLPATVQQEINAKQDQSSETLNKLINQQKLIILNIKLISLANSLNERLGKGESDAITLVATVSKPIANIFLSNL
;
A
#
# COMPACT_ATOMS: atom_id res chain seq x y z
N MET A 1 -2.70 -25.02 -4.21
CA MET A 1 -2.23 -23.69 -4.66
C MET A 1 -2.88 -22.66 -3.75
N VAL A 2 -2.11 -21.97 -2.92
CA VAL A 2 -2.64 -20.87 -2.09
C VAL A 2 -2.67 -19.63 -2.97
N ILE A 3 -3.84 -19.03 -3.14
CA ILE A 3 -3.98 -17.76 -3.86
C ILE A 3 -3.51 -16.66 -2.91
N SER A 4 -2.49 -15.90 -3.31
CA SER A 4 -1.98 -14.73 -2.57
C SER A 4 -2.70 -13.48 -3.08
N MET A 5 -3.29 -12.71 -2.17
CA MET A 5 -3.95 -11.45 -2.48
C MET A 5 -2.93 -10.32 -2.59
N LYS A 6 -3.30 -9.27 -3.32
CA LYS A 6 -2.58 -8.00 -3.34
C LYS A 6 -3.41 -6.97 -2.58
N ILE A 7 -2.88 -6.47 -1.49
CA ILE A 7 -3.58 -5.55 -0.59
C ILE A 7 -2.83 -4.21 -0.60
N VAL A 8 -3.57 -3.13 -0.83
CA VAL A 8 -3.04 -1.77 -0.75
C VAL A 8 -3.68 -1.06 0.43
N PHE A 9 -2.85 -0.47 1.28
CA PHE A 9 -3.31 0.26 2.45
C PHE A 9 -3.52 1.76 2.18
N ASN A 10 -4.49 2.31 2.90
CA ASN A 10 -4.61 3.73 3.20
C ASN A 10 -4.15 4.00 4.65
N SER A 11 -4.05 5.27 5.06
CA SER A 11 -3.56 5.68 6.38
C SER A 11 -4.45 5.20 7.52
N SER A 12 -5.77 5.39 7.42
CA SER A 12 -6.67 5.09 8.54
C SER A 12 -6.66 3.61 8.97
N PRO A 13 -6.75 2.61 8.07
CA PRO A 13 -6.65 1.20 8.47
C PRO A 13 -5.30 0.84 9.10
N LEU A 14 -4.19 1.40 8.59
CA LEU A 14 -2.86 1.17 9.17
C LEU A 14 -2.74 1.72 10.58
N ILE A 15 -3.15 2.97 10.78
CA ILE A 15 -3.15 3.62 12.10
C ILE A 15 -4.01 2.82 13.06
N PHE A 16 -5.23 2.46 12.65
CA PHE A 16 -6.16 1.71 13.48
C PHE A 16 -5.61 0.34 13.89
N LEU A 17 -5.12 -0.45 12.93
CA LEU A 17 -4.54 -1.77 13.22
C LEU A 17 -3.26 -1.68 14.05
N SER A 18 -2.45 -0.63 13.84
CA SER A 18 -1.24 -0.39 14.62
C SER A 18 -1.56 -0.06 16.07
N GLN A 19 -2.52 0.82 16.32
CA GLN A 19 -2.95 1.21 17.66
C GLN A 19 -3.56 0.04 18.43
N LEU A 20 -4.21 -0.90 17.74
CA LEU A 20 -4.73 -2.11 18.35
C LEU A 20 -3.65 -3.21 18.53
N GLY A 21 -2.44 -3.02 18.01
CA GLY A 21 -1.38 -4.05 18.06
C GLY A 21 -1.61 -5.25 17.14
N PHE A 22 -2.51 -5.15 16.16
CA PHE A 22 -2.83 -6.25 15.23
C PHE A 22 -2.16 -6.13 13.87
N LEU A 23 -1.55 -4.99 13.54
CA LEU A 23 -0.98 -4.76 12.21
C LEU A 23 0.09 -5.80 11.84
N GLU A 24 1.03 -6.08 12.74
CA GLU A 24 2.09 -7.08 12.47
C GLU A 24 1.50 -8.48 12.22
N LYS A 25 0.51 -8.89 13.03
CA LYS A 25 -0.19 -10.17 12.87
C LYS A 25 -0.99 -10.25 11.56
N PHE A 26 -1.59 -9.13 11.12
CA PHE A 26 -2.31 -9.08 9.85
C PHE A 26 -1.37 -9.29 8.66
N LEU A 27 -0.15 -8.74 8.75
CA LEU A 27 0.87 -8.86 7.71
C LEU A 27 1.60 -10.21 7.68
N ASP A 28 1.37 -11.09 8.66
CA ASP A 28 1.96 -12.45 8.68
C ASP A 28 1.26 -13.43 7.74
N SER A 29 0.17 -13.02 7.09
CA SER A 29 -0.49 -13.83 6.06
C SER A 29 0.37 -13.91 4.78
N ASN A 30 0.12 -14.92 3.93
CA ASN A 30 0.85 -15.13 2.68
C ASN A 30 0.39 -14.19 1.53
N ASP A 31 -0.01 -12.98 1.88
CA ASP A 31 -0.47 -11.94 0.95
C ASP A 31 0.63 -10.92 0.68
N ASN A 32 0.49 -10.17 -0.41
CA ASN A 32 1.40 -9.08 -0.75
C ASN A 32 0.80 -7.75 -0.33
N PHE A 33 1.53 -7.00 0.48
CA PHE A 33 1.07 -5.73 1.04
C PHE A 33 1.83 -4.54 0.47
N TYR A 34 1.07 -3.55 0.04
CA TYR A 34 1.59 -2.35 -0.60
C TYR A 34 1.07 -1.07 0.04
N LEU A 35 1.85 -0.01 -0.07
CA LEU A 35 1.54 1.32 0.46
C LEU A 35 1.94 2.41 -0.54
N PRO A 36 1.09 3.40 -0.84
CA PRO A 36 1.53 4.58 -1.57
C PRO A 36 2.50 5.42 -0.73
N ALA A 37 3.52 5.99 -1.37
CA ALA A 37 4.50 6.85 -0.69
C ALA A 37 3.84 8.04 0.07
N THR A 38 2.74 8.59 -0.44
CA THR A 38 1.98 9.66 0.21
C THR A 38 1.36 9.23 1.53
N VAL A 39 0.81 8.01 1.60
CA VAL A 39 0.25 7.45 2.84
C VAL A 39 1.34 7.24 3.89
N GLN A 40 2.53 6.79 3.48
CA GLN A 40 3.67 6.69 4.38
C GLN A 40 4.04 8.06 4.96
N GLN A 41 4.09 9.10 4.12
CA GLN A 41 4.39 10.48 4.54
C GLN A 41 3.34 11.01 5.52
N GLU A 42 2.05 10.78 5.26
CA GLU A 42 0.96 11.17 6.14
C GLU A 42 1.10 10.56 7.54
N ILE A 43 1.40 9.26 7.63
CA ILE A 43 1.57 8.58 8.92
C ILE A 43 2.83 9.09 9.63
N ASN A 44 3.95 9.23 8.90
CA ASN A 44 5.22 9.67 9.48
C ASN A 44 5.21 11.13 9.94
N ALA A 45 4.26 11.96 9.47
CA ALA A 45 4.12 13.34 9.91
C ALA A 45 3.79 13.47 11.41
N LYS A 46 3.13 12.46 12.02
CA LYS A 46 2.75 12.50 13.44
C LYS A 46 3.84 11.99 14.40
N GLN A 47 4.85 11.26 13.90
CA GLN A 47 5.95 10.70 14.70
C GLN A 47 5.48 9.97 15.97
N ASP A 48 4.41 9.18 15.85
CA ASP A 48 3.83 8.41 16.96
C ASP A 48 4.11 6.90 16.83
N GLN A 49 3.57 6.11 17.76
CA GLN A 49 3.67 4.64 17.75
C GLN A 49 3.25 4.00 16.41
N SER A 50 2.28 4.59 15.70
CA SER A 50 1.83 4.08 14.40
C SER A 50 2.92 4.25 13.36
N SER A 51 3.60 5.39 13.35
CA SER A 51 4.74 5.65 12.48
C SER A 51 5.94 4.74 12.79
N GLU A 52 6.24 4.50 14.08
CA GLU A 52 7.31 3.58 14.48
C GLU A 52 7.03 2.15 14.02
N THR A 53 5.80 1.66 14.27
CA THR A 53 5.36 0.33 13.86
C THR A 53 5.40 0.18 12.34
N LEU A 54 4.90 1.18 11.62
CA LEU A 54 4.94 1.20 10.16
C LEU A 54 6.37 1.08 9.62
N ASN A 55 7.29 1.91 10.11
CA ASN A 55 8.67 1.92 9.64
C ASN A 55 9.41 0.61 9.98
N LYS A 56 9.12 0.00 11.15
CA LYS A 56 9.62 -1.35 11.48
C LYS A 56 9.18 -2.37 10.42
N LEU A 57 7.90 -2.39 10.05
CA LEU A 57 7.33 -3.36 9.10
C LEU A 57 7.84 -3.16 7.67
N ILE A 58 8.09 -1.90 7.27
CA ILE A 58 8.74 -1.57 6.00
C ILE A 58 10.19 -2.08 5.99
N ASN A 59 10.95 -1.86 7.07
CA ASN A 59 12.33 -2.34 7.18
C ASN A 59 12.42 -3.88 7.15
N GLN A 60 11.39 -4.55 7.65
CA GLN A 60 11.23 -6.01 7.58
C GLN A 60 10.72 -6.51 6.22
N GLN A 61 10.46 -5.60 5.25
CA GLN A 61 9.91 -5.91 3.94
C GLN A 61 8.52 -6.58 3.96
N LYS A 62 7.81 -6.51 5.10
CA LYS A 62 6.42 -6.99 5.22
C LYS A 62 5.41 -6.05 4.54
N LEU A 63 5.80 -4.80 4.34
CA LEU A 63 5.00 -3.78 3.66
C LEU A 63 5.87 -3.03 2.65
N ILE A 64 5.47 -3.04 1.38
CA ILE A 64 6.26 -2.48 0.27
C ILE A 64 5.70 -1.12 -0.13
N ILE A 65 6.54 -0.10 -0.12
CA ILE A 65 6.16 1.24 -0.59
C ILE A 65 6.30 1.29 -2.11
N LEU A 66 5.27 1.83 -2.79
CA LEU A 66 5.28 2.04 -4.22
C LEU A 66 4.83 3.47 -4.57
N ASN A 67 5.43 4.02 -5.62
CA ASN A 67 4.94 5.23 -6.25
C ASN A 67 3.78 4.91 -7.19
N ILE A 68 2.76 5.78 -7.23
CA ILE A 68 1.67 5.66 -8.19
C ILE A 68 2.14 5.95 -9.61
N LYS A 69 1.58 5.24 -10.58
CA LYS A 69 1.88 5.42 -12.01
C LYS A 69 0.78 6.18 -12.78
N LEU A 70 -0.49 6.00 -12.40
CA LEU A 70 -1.61 6.63 -13.10
C LEU A 70 -1.90 8.03 -12.53
N ILE A 71 -0.96 8.96 -12.72
CA ILE A 71 -1.02 10.30 -12.09
C ILE A 71 -2.29 11.08 -12.46
N SER A 72 -2.73 11.01 -13.73
CA SER A 72 -3.97 11.68 -14.16
C SER A 72 -5.21 11.15 -13.44
N LEU A 73 -5.29 9.83 -13.21
CA LEU A 73 -6.38 9.24 -12.44
C LEU A 73 -6.34 9.68 -10.98
N ALA A 74 -5.15 9.65 -10.37
CA ALA A 74 -4.97 10.09 -8.98
C ALA A 74 -5.38 11.56 -8.81
N ASN A 75 -5.03 12.43 -9.76
CA ASN A 75 -5.40 13.85 -9.73
C ASN A 75 -6.91 14.05 -9.86
N SER A 76 -7.58 13.32 -10.76
CA SER A 76 -9.04 13.39 -10.92
C SER A 76 -9.78 12.89 -9.68
N LEU A 77 -9.31 11.80 -9.05
CA LEU A 77 -9.88 11.30 -7.80
C LEU A 77 -9.70 12.32 -6.66
N ASN A 78 -8.55 12.99 -6.61
CA ASN A 78 -8.21 13.98 -5.58
C ASN A 78 -9.02 15.28 -5.68
N GLU A 79 -9.85 15.46 -6.72
CA GLU A 79 -10.86 16.54 -6.77
C GLU A 79 -11.98 16.32 -5.75
N ARG A 80 -12.20 15.07 -5.30
CA ARG A 80 -13.27 14.69 -4.38
C ARG A 80 -12.81 13.89 -3.16
N LEU A 81 -11.66 13.23 -3.26
CA LEU A 81 -11.08 12.39 -2.22
C LEU A 81 -9.82 13.02 -1.66
N GLY A 82 -9.34 12.54 -0.51
CA GLY A 82 -8.03 12.91 0.01
C GLY A 82 -6.89 12.37 -0.85
N LYS A 83 -5.69 12.94 -0.71
CA LYS A 83 -4.51 12.54 -1.49
C LYS A 83 -4.12 11.08 -1.23
N GLY A 84 -4.02 10.66 0.03
CA GLY A 84 -3.74 9.26 0.39
C GLY A 84 -4.78 8.27 -0.16
N GLU A 85 -6.07 8.61 -0.11
CA GLU A 85 -7.16 7.80 -0.66
C GLU A 85 -7.03 7.63 -2.18
N SER A 86 -6.84 8.75 -2.88
CA SER A 86 -6.69 8.81 -4.34
C SER A 86 -5.50 7.98 -4.82
N ASP A 87 -4.39 8.08 -4.11
CA ASP A 87 -3.17 7.34 -4.43
C ASP A 87 -3.32 5.84 -4.12
N ALA A 88 -3.99 5.46 -3.03
CA ALA A 88 -4.26 4.07 -2.69
C ALA A 88 -5.14 3.39 -3.76
N ILE A 89 -6.24 4.02 -4.15
CA ILE A 89 -7.13 3.51 -5.22
C ILE A 89 -6.35 3.34 -6.53
N THR A 90 -5.55 4.35 -6.87
CA THR A 90 -4.74 4.33 -8.09
C THR A 90 -3.67 3.24 -8.07
N LEU A 91 -3.05 3.01 -6.90
CA LEU A 91 -2.05 1.97 -6.73
C LEU A 91 -2.67 0.57 -6.87
N VAL A 92 -3.87 0.34 -6.31
CA VAL A 92 -4.64 -0.92 -6.52
C VAL A 92 -4.79 -1.20 -8.01
N ALA A 93 -5.24 -0.22 -8.79
CA ALA A 93 -5.39 -0.37 -10.24
C ALA A 93 -4.08 -0.73 -10.98
N THR A 94 -2.92 -0.38 -10.40
CA THR A 94 -1.61 -0.70 -10.96
C THR A 94 -1.15 -2.11 -10.57
N VAL A 95 -1.29 -2.49 -9.29
CA VAL A 95 -0.82 -3.80 -8.80
C VAL A 95 -1.75 -4.94 -9.19
N SER A 96 -3.04 -4.67 -9.42
CA SER A 96 -4.04 -5.64 -9.85
C SER A 96 -3.97 -5.99 -11.33
N LYS A 97 -3.15 -5.30 -12.14
CA LYS A 97 -2.94 -5.70 -13.53
C LYS A 97 -2.31 -7.11 -13.54
N PRO A 98 -2.91 -8.09 -14.25
CA PRO A 98 -2.21 -9.34 -14.53
C PRO A 98 -0.90 -8.98 -15.22
N ILE A 99 0.18 -9.69 -14.87
CA ILE A 99 1.46 -9.55 -15.55
C ILE A 99 1.25 -10.06 -16.98
N ALA A 100 0.82 -9.19 -17.88
CA ALA A 100 0.63 -9.50 -19.29
C ALA A 100 1.96 -9.61 -20.05
N ASN A 101 3.09 -9.83 -19.35
CA ASN A 101 4.42 -9.74 -19.98
C ASN A 101 5.49 -10.65 -19.35
N ILE A 102 5.19 -11.96 -19.23
CA ILE A 102 6.21 -13.00 -19.04
C ILE A 102 6.31 -13.94 -20.26
N PHE A 103 5.54 -13.74 -21.33
CA PHE A 103 5.50 -14.65 -22.50
C PHE A 103 5.90 -14.04 -23.86
N LEU A 104 6.57 -12.88 -23.91
CA LEU A 104 7.08 -12.32 -25.18
C LEU A 104 8.61 -12.36 -25.33
N SER A 105 9.33 -13.12 -24.50
CA SER A 105 10.78 -13.28 -24.64
C SER A 105 11.23 -14.52 -25.44
N ASN A 106 10.31 -15.21 -26.13
CA ASN A 106 10.62 -16.41 -26.94
C ASN A 106 9.97 -16.37 -28.34
N LEU A 107 10.02 -15.22 -29.02
CA LEU A 107 9.80 -15.11 -30.46
C LEU A 107 10.94 -14.32 -31.09
#